data_AF-A0A1Z9QPQ0-F1
#
_entry.id   AF-A0A1Z9QPQ0-F1
#
_cell.length_a   1.000
_cell.length_b   1.000
_cell.length_c   1.000
_cell.angle_alpha   90.00
_cell.angle_beta   90.00
_cell.angle_gamma   90.00
#
_symmetry.space_group_name_H-M   'P 1'
#
loop_
_entity.id
_entity.type
_entity.pdbx_description
1 polymer ?
#
loop_
_entity_poly.entity_id
_entity_poly.type
_entity_poly.pdbx_seq_one_letter_code
_entity_poly.pdbx_strand_id
1 'polypeptide(L)'
;MHDDVVNAVEAPGAQASPNFYEYAQRTMFTDGSNMLQTMNARNLLQKVSTSNIMMTPNQTSQVKLSELNDIIREQSGGAPVVAPELMAEADMQGKDTSPVVTEAVEAEQASAPAPTVAPADGVMGDEDVAKGMISQAEYFEGEAKRLREEAYALDDNLRPKRGRPKKETAEA
;
A
#
# COMPACT_ATOMS: atom_id res chain seq x y z
N MET A 1 -15.06 6.16 -20.78
CA MET A 1 -15.34 5.55 -19.46
C MET A 1 -16.04 4.21 -19.55
N HIS A 2 -17.30 4.12 -19.99
CA HIS A 2 -17.97 2.82 -20.12
C HIS A 2 -17.17 1.86 -21.01
N ASP A 3 -16.86 2.30 -22.23
CA ASP A 3 -16.12 1.47 -23.19
C ASP A 3 -14.71 1.16 -22.71
N ASP A 4 -14.10 2.06 -21.93
CA ASP A 4 -12.78 1.82 -21.32
C ASP A 4 -12.84 0.71 -20.27
N VAL A 5 -13.92 0.64 -19.47
CA VAL A 5 -14.14 -0.46 -18.51
C VAL A 5 -14.39 -1.77 -19.26
N VAL A 6 -15.20 -1.76 -20.32
CA VAL A 6 -15.47 -2.96 -21.13
C VAL A 6 -14.17 -3.49 -21.74
N ASN A 7 -13.40 -2.61 -22.39
CA ASN A 7 -12.10 -2.97 -22.97
C ASN A 7 -11.12 -3.46 -21.89
N ALA A 8 -11.13 -2.85 -20.71
CA ALA A 8 -10.29 -3.27 -19.58
C ALA A 8 -10.64 -4.67 -19.08
N VAL A 9 -11.94 -5.02 -19.00
CA VAL A 9 -12.39 -6.35 -18.58
C VAL A 9 -11.99 -7.40 -19.63
N GLU A 10 -12.06 -7.08 -20.93
CA GLU A 10 -11.69 -8.01 -22.01
C GLU A 10 -10.17 -8.11 -22.23
N ALA A 11 -9.39 -7.19 -21.65
CA ALA A 11 -7.94 -7.17 -21.84
C ALA A 11 -7.27 -8.44 -21.27
N PRO A 12 -6.26 -9.01 -21.97
CA PRO A 12 -5.56 -10.21 -21.50
C PRO A 12 -4.95 -10.06 -20.10
N GLY A 13 -4.47 -8.84 -19.78
CA GLY A 13 -3.88 -8.55 -18.47
C GLY A 13 -4.89 -8.51 -17.33
N ALA A 14 -6.18 -8.29 -17.61
CA ALA A 14 -7.24 -8.35 -16.62
C ALA A 14 -7.74 -9.79 -16.46
N GLN A 15 -7.87 -10.53 -17.58
CA GLN A 15 -8.29 -11.94 -17.59
C GLN A 15 -7.25 -12.89 -16.95
N ALA A 16 -5.97 -12.50 -16.94
CA ALA A 16 -4.90 -13.29 -16.32
C ALA A 16 -4.85 -13.17 -14.79
N SER A 17 -5.42 -12.11 -14.20
CA SER A 17 -5.47 -11.96 -12.74
C SER A 17 -6.80 -12.54 -12.21
N PRO A 18 -6.78 -13.23 -11.05
CA PRO A 18 -8.01 -13.65 -10.39
C PRO A 18 -8.84 -12.46 -9.88
N ASN A 19 -8.22 -11.30 -9.66
CA ASN A 19 -8.83 -10.13 -9.05
C ASN A 19 -8.74 -8.90 -9.96
N PHE A 20 -9.88 -8.43 -10.46
CA PHE A 20 -9.92 -7.28 -11.37
C PHE A 20 -9.33 -5.99 -10.77
N TYR A 21 -9.40 -5.79 -9.44
CA TYR A 21 -8.88 -4.58 -8.81
C TYR A 21 -7.35 -4.43 -9.00
N GLU A 22 -6.61 -5.53 -9.10
CA GLU A 22 -5.15 -5.51 -9.32
C GLU A 22 -4.79 -4.91 -10.68
N TYR A 23 -5.66 -5.11 -11.66
CA TYR A 23 -5.57 -4.50 -12.97
C TYR A 23 -6.09 -3.06 -12.94
N ALA A 24 -7.28 -2.84 -12.38
CA ALA A 24 -7.93 -1.53 -12.37
C ALA A 24 -7.17 -0.45 -11.57
N GLN A 25 -6.40 -0.84 -10.55
CA GLN A 25 -5.59 0.11 -9.78
C GLN A 25 -4.37 0.64 -10.56
N ARG A 26 -3.91 -0.06 -11.60
CA ARG A 26 -2.75 0.33 -12.41
C ARG A 26 -3.13 0.91 -13.77
N THR A 27 -4.37 0.74 -14.19
CA THR A 27 -4.86 1.26 -15.46
C THR A 27 -5.51 2.62 -15.32
N MET A 28 -5.44 3.36 -16.42
CA MET A 28 -5.99 4.71 -16.53
C MET A 28 -7.14 4.68 -17.54
N PHE A 29 -8.11 5.55 -17.33
CA PHE A 29 -9.11 5.90 -18.32
C PHE A 29 -8.50 6.72 -19.45
N THR A 30 -9.24 6.88 -20.54
CA THR A 30 -8.85 7.72 -21.68
C THR A 30 -8.66 9.20 -21.33
N ASP A 31 -9.22 9.65 -20.21
CA ASP A 31 -9.04 10.99 -19.64
C ASP A 31 -7.77 11.10 -18.76
N GLY A 32 -7.00 10.03 -18.63
CA GLY A 32 -5.79 9.96 -17.81
C GLY A 32 -6.02 9.71 -16.31
N SER A 33 -7.28 9.64 -15.86
CA SER A 33 -7.59 9.35 -14.46
C SER A 33 -7.42 7.87 -14.13
N ASN A 34 -7.00 7.54 -12.91
CA ASN A 34 -6.89 6.15 -12.47
C ASN A 34 -8.27 5.48 -12.43
N MET A 35 -8.38 4.27 -12.99
CA MET A 35 -9.67 3.63 -13.21
C MET A 35 -10.39 3.30 -11.90
N LEU A 36 -9.73 2.58 -10.99
CA LEU A 36 -10.33 2.16 -9.72
C LEU A 36 -10.69 3.34 -8.82
N GLN A 37 -9.78 4.31 -8.67
CA GLN A 37 -10.00 5.48 -7.83
C GLN A 37 -11.17 6.33 -8.34
N THR A 38 -11.26 6.52 -9.66
CA THR A 38 -12.34 7.30 -10.27
C THR A 38 -13.70 6.61 -10.15
N MET A 39 -13.75 5.28 -10.32
CA MET A 39 -14.98 4.50 -10.13
C MET A 39 -15.46 4.56 -8.68
N ASN A 40 -14.55 4.48 -7.71
CA ASN A 40 -14.89 4.60 -6.29
C ASN A 40 -15.37 6.02 -5.94
N ALA A 41 -14.62 7.05 -6.33
CA ALA A 41 -14.96 8.45 -6.04
C ALA A 41 -16.31 8.89 -6.62
N ARG A 42 -16.69 8.32 -7.78
CA ARG A 42 -17.97 8.60 -8.45
C ARG A 42 -19.11 7.68 -8.00
N ASN A 43 -18.90 6.84 -6.98
CA ASN A 43 -19.88 5.85 -6.49
C ASN A 43 -20.40 4.91 -7.59
N LEU A 44 -19.54 4.54 -8.55
CA LEU A 44 -19.86 3.61 -9.64
C LEU A 44 -19.66 2.14 -9.26
N LEU A 45 -19.19 1.86 -8.03
CA LEU A 45 -18.98 0.53 -7.49
C LEU A 45 -20.03 0.23 -6.43
N GLN A 46 -20.74 -0.89 -6.56
CA GLN A 46 -21.70 -1.37 -5.58
C GLN A 46 -21.32 -2.77 -5.10
N LYS A 47 -21.35 -2.97 -3.78
CA LYS A 47 -21.12 -4.29 -3.18
C LYS A 47 -22.39 -5.12 -3.31
N VAL A 48 -22.26 -6.28 -3.93
CA VAL A 48 -23.34 -7.26 -4.08
C VAL A 48 -22.87 -8.58 -3.48
N SER A 49 -23.76 -9.26 -2.75
CA SER A 49 -23.46 -10.60 -2.21
C SER A 49 -23.22 -11.59 -3.34
N THR A 50 -22.17 -12.39 -3.23
CA THR A 50 -21.81 -13.41 -4.23
C THR A 50 -22.87 -14.50 -4.38
N SER A 51 -23.67 -14.75 -3.33
CA SER A 51 -24.79 -15.70 -3.38
C SER A 51 -25.93 -15.29 -4.32
N ASN A 52 -26.03 -14.00 -4.66
CA ASN A 52 -27.07 -13.44 -5.52
C ASN A 52 -26.66 -13.38 -7.00
N ILE A 53 -25.43 -13.79 -7.32
CA ILE A 53 -24.88 -13.69 -8.67
C ILE A 53 -24.78 -15.10 -9.27
N MET A 54 -25.45 -15.29 -10.41
CA MET A 54 -25.35 -16.49 -11.24
C MET A 54 -24.38 -16.20 -12.39
N MET A 55 -23.34 -17.02 -12.51
CA MET A 55 -22.38 -16.95 -13.60
C MET A 55 -22.70 -18.02 -14.65
N THR A 56 -22.61 -17.64 -15.92
CA THR A 56 -22.78 -18.51 -17.10
C THR A 56 -21.47 -18.61 -17.86
N PRO A 57 -20.58 -19.57 -17.53
CA PRO A 57 -19.29 -19.72 -18.21
C PRO A 57 -19.45 -20.17 -19.67
N ASN A 58 -20.51 -20.93 -19.97
CA ASN A 58 -20.89 -21.33 -21.31
C ASN A 58 -22.42 -21.28 -21.46
N GLN A 59 -22.95 -21.65 -22.63
CA GLN A 59 -24.38 -21.53 -22.92
C GLN A 59 -25.29 -22.51 -22.14
N THR A 60 -24.73 -23.52 -21.46
CA THR A 60 -25.50 -24.60 -20.83
C THR A 60 -25.28 -24.70 -19.32
N SER A 61 -24.12 -24.30 -18.80
CA SER A 61 -23.82 -24.32 -17.37
C SER A 61 -24.13 -22.97 -16.73
N GLN A 62 -24.81 -23.05 -15.59
CA GLN A 62 -25.03 -21.93 -14.70
C GLN A 62 -24.55 -22.35 -13.32
N VAL A 63 -23.69 -21.54 -12.71
CA VAL A 63 -23.10 -21.81 -11.39
C VAL A 63 -23.18 -20.54 -10.57
N LYS A 64 -23.52 -20.66 -9.28
CA LYS A 64 -23.50 -19.50 -8.38
C LYS A 64 -22.06 -19.04 -8.16
N LEU A 65 -21.86 -17.73 -8.10
CA LEU A 65 -20.53 -17.17 -7.87
C LEU A 65 -19.95 -17.58 -6.50
N SER A 66 -20.81 -17.86 -5.51
CA SER A 66 -20.38 -18.40 -4.21
C SER A 66 -19.69 -19.76 -4.36
N GLU A 67 -20.30 -20.69 -5.09
CA GLU A 67 -19.76 -22.04 -5.30
C GLU A 67 -18.46 -22.00 -6.11
N LEU A 68 -18.41 -21.11 -7.10
CA LEU A 68 -17.21 -20.90 -7.90
C LEU A 68 -16.04 -20.37 -7.04
N ASN A 69 -16.30 -19.41 -6.16
CA ASN A 69 -15.28 -18.89 -5.25
C ASN A 69 -14.76 -19.95 -4.27
N ASP A 70 -15.62 -20.86 -3.81
CA ASP A 70 -15.21 -21.98 -2.95
C ASP A 70 -14.30 -22.95 -3.71
N ILE A 71 -14.63 -23.28 -4.97
CA ILE A 71 -13.78 -24.11 -5.84
C ILE A 71 -12.41 -23.44 -6.07
N ILE A 72 -12.38 -22.13 -6.32
CA ILE A 72 -11.11 -21.40 -6.50
C ILE A 72 -10.27 -21.47 -5.22
N ARG A 73 -10.88 -21.35 -4.03
CA ARG A 73 -10.18 -21.45 -2.74
C ARG A 73 -9.55 -22.82 -2.54
N GLU A 74 -10.25 -23.89 -2.89
CA GLU A 74 -9.71 -25.25 -2.84
C GLU A 74 -8.49 -25.40 -3.76
N GLN A 75 -8.53 -24.80 -4.94
CA GLN A 75 -7.43 -24.82 -5.92
C GLN A 75 -6.26 -23.92 -5.54
N SER A 76 -6.51 -22.79 -4.86
CA SER A 76 -5.49 -21.82 -4.45
C SER A 76 -4.83 -22.14 -3.10
N GLY A 77 -5.11 -23.31 -2.52
CA GLY A 77 -4.51 -23.75 -1.25
C GLY A 77 -5.13 -23.13 0.00
N GLY A 78 -6.40 -22.73 -0.07
CA GLY A 78 -7.16 -22.18 1.07
C GLY A 78 -6.96 -20.68 1.32
N ALA A 79 -6.22 -19.99 0.44
CA ALA A 79 -6.12 -18.53 0.50
C ALA A 79 -7.46 -17.89 0.09
N PRO A 80 -7.95 -16.87 0.83
CA PRO A 80 -9.15 -16.15 0.42
C PRO A 80 -8.89 -15.46 -0.93
N VAL A 81 -9.84 -15.61 -1.87
CA VAL A 81 -9.76 -15.04 -3.24
C VAL A 81 -9.47 -13.54 -3.20
N VAL A 82 -9.97 -12.82 -2.19
CA VAL A 82 -9.64 -11.43 -1.91
C VAL A 82 -8.86 -11.39 -0.59
N ALA A 83 -7.64 -10.87 -0.60
CA ALA A 83 -6.84 -10.74 0.61
C ALA A 83 -7.56 -9.82 1.64
N PRO A 84 -7.68 -10.23 2.91
CA PRO A 84 -8.39 -9.46 3.93
C PRO A 84 -7.67 -8.19 4.38
N GLU A 85 -6.39 -8.00 4.02
CA GLU A 85 -5.58 -6.86 4.46
C GLU A 85 -6.23 -5.51 4.10
N LEU A 86 -6.86 -5.41 2.93
CA LEU A 86 -7.55 -4.19 2.47
C LEU A 86 -8.87 -3.88 3.21
N MET A 87 -9.50 -4.88 3.87
CA MET A 87 -10.70 -4.61 4.67
C MET A 87 -10.36 -4.07 6.06
N ALA A 88 -9.21 -4.46 6.63
CA ALA A 88 -8.74 -3.94 7.92
C ALA A 88 -8.36 -2.45 7.83
N GLU A 89 -7.85 -2.01 6.67
CA GLU A 89 -7.49 -0.61 6.43
C GLU A 89 -8.70 0.29 6.12
N ALA A 90 -9.79 -0.27 5.55
CA ALA A 90 -10.99 0.48 5.23
C ALA A 90 -11.81 0.93 6.46
N ASP A 91 -11.69 0.24 7.60
CA ASP A 91 -12.32 0.63 8.87
C ASP A 91 -11.54 1.74 9.60
N MET A 92 -10.31 2.04 9.18
CA MET A 92 -9.46 3.09 9.79
C MET A 92 -9.52 4.45 9.08
N GLN A 93 -10.21 4.57 7.93
CA GLN A 93 -10.28 5.81 7.14
C GLN A 93 -11.53 6.67 7.45
N GLY A 94 -12.25 6.38 8.53
CA GLY A 94 -13.53 7.00 8.89
C GLY A 94 -13.45 8.28 9.74
N LYS A 95 -12.28 8.94 9.87
CA LYS A 95 -12.20 10.19 10.63
C LYS A 95 -11.21 11.19 10.03
N ASP A 96 -11.77 12.38 9.77
CA ASP A 96 -11.13 13.66 9.45
C ASP A 96 -10.79 13.94 7.98
N THR A 97 -11.78 14.57 7.32
CA THR A 97 -11.67 15.33 6.07
C THR A 97 -11.05 16.72 6.33
N SER A 98 -10.00 17.12 5.60
CA SER A 98 -9.81 18.46 4.99
C SER A 98 -8.45 18.60 4.25
N PRO A 99 -8.31 19.53 3.27
CA PRO A 99 -7.74 19.21 1.95
C PRO A 99 -6.54 20.07 1.44
N VAL A 100 -6.01 19.70 0.26
CA VAL A 100 -5.14 20.47 -0.70
C VAL A 100 -3.65 20.56 -0.26
N VAL A 101 -2.61 20.30 -1.08
CA VAL A 101 -2.20 20.95 -2.34
C VAL A 101 -1.34 19.99 -3.20
N THR A 102 -1.66 19.95 -4.49
CA THR A 102 -0.85 19.44 -5.60
C THR A 102 0.34 20.35 -5.92
N GLU A 103 1.55 19.82 -6.02
CA GLU A 103 2.59 20.41 -6.87
C GLU A 103 3.52 19.32 -7.43
N ALA A 104 3.66 19.33 -8.75
CA ALA A 104 4.48 18.42 -9.53
C ALA A 104 5.90 18.98 -9.65
N VAL A 105 6.92 18.13 -9.53
CA VAL A 105 8.22 18.31 -10.18
C VAL A 105 8.77 16.97 -10.62
N GLU A 106 9.12 16.96 -11.89
CA GLU A 106 9.66 15.89 -12.72
C GLU A 106 11.19 15.98 -12.69
N ALA A 107 11.91 14.90 -12.38
CA ALA A 107 13.29 14.66 -12.82
C ALA A 107 13.80 13.25 -12.49
N GLU A 108 14.11 12.53 -13.57
CA GLU A 108 15.26 11.65 -13.78
C GLU A 108 15.44 10.31 -13.04
N GLN A 109 15.50 9.28 -13.89
CA GLN A 109 16.01 7.95 -13.66
C GLN A 109 17.44 7.96 -13.08
N ALA A 110 17.64 7.26 -11.97
CA ALA A 110 18.91 6.64 -11.65
C ALA A 110 18.66 5.23 -11.14
N SER A 111 19.38 4.31 -11.75
CA SER A 111 19.35 2.86 -11.57
C SER A 111 19.52 2.43 -10.11
N ALA A 112 18.83 1.34 -9.77
CA ALA A 112 18.78 0.67 -8.48
C ALA A 112 20.16 0.23 -7.93
N PRO A 113 20.22 -0.31 -6.69
CA PRO A 113 19.79 -1.70 -6.53
C PRO A 113 18.74 -1.89 -5.43
N ALA A 114 17.77 -2.74 -5.76
CA ALA A 114 16.84 -3.35 -4.83
C ALA A 114 17.61 -4.09 -3.72
N PRO A 115 17.06 -4.19 -2.49
CA PRO A 115 17.56 -5.16 -1.54
C PRO A 115 17.30 -6.55 -2.13
N THR A 116 18.37 -7.29 -2.35
CA THR A 116 18.34 -8.71 -2.70
C THR A 116 17.52 -9.45 -1.66
N VAL A 117 16.35 -9.94 -2.07
CA VAL A 117 15.61 -10.97 -1.35
C VAL A 117 16.42 -12.25 -1.48
N ALA A 118 17.07 -12.66 -0.39
CA ALA A 118 17.70 -13.97 -0.30
C ALA A 118 16.61 -15.04 -0.14
N PRO A 119 16.64 -16.16 -0.89
CA PRO A 119 15.81 -17.31 -0.61
C PRO A 119 16.56 -18.19 0.40
N ALA A 120 15.97 -18.47 1.55
CA ALA A 120 16.36 -19.63 2.36
C ALA A 120 15.23 -20.00 3.33
N ASP A 121 14.59 -21.10 2.98
CA ASP A 121 13.90 -22.00 3.88
C ASP A 121 14.84 -22.34 5.05
N GLY A 122 14.47 -21.95 6.26
CA GLY A 122 15.31 -22.08 7.46
C GLY A 122 15.04 -20.94 8.43
N VAL A 123 14.51 -21.28 9.61
CA VAL A 123 14.17 -20.36 10.70
C VAL A 123 15.24 -19.26 10.83
N MET A 124 14.89 -18.00 10.53
CA MET A 124 15.78 -16.86 10.72
C MET A 124 16.26 -16.87 12.18
N GLY A 125 17.55 -17.07 12.40
CA GLY A 125 18.12 -17.02 13.73
C GLY A 125 18.03 -15.60 14.30
N ASP A 126 17.89 -15.49 15.63
CA ASP A 126 17.80 -14.21 16.35
C ASP A 126 18.91 -13.22 15.96
N GLU A 127 20.09 -13.71 15.58
CA GLU A 127 21.22 -12.90 15.11
C GLU A 127 20.95 -12.16 13.80
N ASP A 128 20.25 -12.76 12.84
CA ASP A 128 19.96 -12.13 11.55
C ASP A 128 18.81 -11.13 11.67
N VAL A 129 17.84 -11.41 12.54
CA VAL A 129 16.82 -10.44 12.94
C VAL A 129 17.48 -9.24 13.63
N ALA A 130 18.41 -9.47 14.55
CA ALA A 130 19.12 -8.40 15.25
C ALA A 130 19.93 -7.50 14.29
N LYS A 131 20.64 -8.07 13.30
CA LYS A 131 21.33 -7.29 12.26
C LYS A 131 20.35 -6.42 11.46
N GLY A 132 19.17 -6.94 11.15
CA GLY A 132 18.10 -6.18 10.49
C GLY A 132 17.57 -5.02 11.34
N MET A 133 17.42 -5.23 12.65
CA MET A 133 16.99 -4.17 13.56
C MET A 133 18.04 -3.05 13.71
N ILE A 134 19.33 -3.41 13.72
CA ILE A 134 20.42 -2.43 13.79
C ILE A 134 20.44 -1.57 12.51
N SER A 135 20.32 -2.17 11.32
CA SER A 135 20.33 -1.39 10.08
C SER A 135 19.11 -0.46 9.95
N GLN A 136 17.94 -0.89 10.43
CA GLN A 136 16.76 -0.02 10.52
C GLN A 136 16.96 1.12 11.52
N ALA A 137 17.58 0.84 12.68
CA ALA A 137 17.87 1.87 13.68
C ALA A 137 18.84 2.93 13.14
N GLU A 138 19.91 2.52 12.45
CA GLU A 138 20.87 3.44 11.82
C GLU A 138 20.18 4.36 10.79
N TYR A 139 19.26 3.80 10.00
CA TYR A 139 18.46 4.58 9.06
C TYR A 139 17.60 5.63 9.78
N PHE A 140 16.88 5.23 10.83
CA PHE A 140 16.06 6.15 11.62
C PHE A 140 16.89 7.21 12.35
N GLU A 141 18.10 6.89 12.80
CA GLU A 141 19.00 7.89 13.37
C GLU A 141 19.44 8.92 12.34
N GLY A 142 19.71 8.50 11.10
CA GLY A 142 20.00 9.40 9.99
C GLY A 142 18.84 10.35 9.73
N GLU A 143 17.63 9.82 9.61
CA GLU A 143 16.43 10.63 9.35
C GLU A 143 16.10 11.55 10.53
N ALA A 144 16.26 11.07 11.77
CA ALA A 144 16.05 11.89 12.97
C ALA A 144 17.05 13.06 13.05
N LYS A 145 18.31 12.87 12.61
CA LYS A 145 19.28 13.97 12.53
C LYS A 145 18.87 14.99 11.47
N ARG A 146 18.50 14.53 10.28
CA ARG A 146 18.01 15.40 9.19
C ARG A 146 16.80 16.23 9.65
N LEU A 147 15.83 15.57 10.29
CA LEU A 147 14.61 16.22 10.78
C LEU A 147 14.88 17.22 11.90
N ARG A 148 15.86 16.94 12.78
CA ARG A 148 16.31 17.90 13.81
C ARG A 148 16.98 19.12 13.19
N GLU A 149 17.82 18.94 12.18
CA GLU A 149 18.46 20.05 11.47
C GLU A 149 17.43 20.92 10.75
N GLU A 150 16.46 20.31 10.09
CA GLU A 150 15.33 21.01 9.46
C GLU A 150 14.50 21.79 10.49
N ALA A 151 14.22 21.17 11.65
CA ALA A 151 13.52 21.85 12.75
C ALA A 151 14.32 23.04 13.31
N TYR A 152 15.64 22.93 13.44
CA TYR A 152 16.49 24.04 13.88
C TYR A 152 16.63 25.15 12.83
N ALA A 153 16.53 24.82 11.54
CA ALA A 153 16.48 25.81 10.47
C ALA A 153 15.16 26.60 10.48
N LEU A 154 14.06 25.95 10.88
CA LEU A 154 12.75 26.60 11.02
C LEU A 154 12.63 27.44 12.30
N ASP A 155 13.16 26.97 13.43
CA ASP A 155 13.18 27.73 14.70
C ASP A 155 14.50 27.51 15.46
N ASP A 156 15.37 28.53 15.42
CA ASP A 156 16.69 28.52 16.05
C ASP A 156 16.61 28.53 17.60
N ASN A 157 15.46 28.85 18.19
CA ASN A 157 15.26 28.77 19.65
C ASN A 157 15.11 27.34 20.17
N LEU A 158 14.75 26.39 19.30
CA LEU A 158 14.60 24.97 19.65
C LEU A 158 15.95 24.26 19.76
N ARG A 159 17.05 24.91 19.35
CA ARG A 159 18.38 24.35 19.55
C ARG A 159 18.66 24.16 21.04
N PRO A 160 19.18 23.00 21.45
CA PRO A 160 19.51 22.75 22.85
C PRO A 160 20.53 23.79 23.31
N LYS A 161 20.09 24.71 24.17
CA LYS A 161 20.93 25.77 24.74
C LYS A 161 22.04 25.11 25.56
N ARG A 162 23.31 25.43 25.24
CA ARG A 162 24.48 24.96 25.99
C ARG A 162 24.24 25.15 27.47
N GLY A 163 24.26 24.04 28.22
CA GLY A 163 24.06 24.05 29.66
C GLY A 163 25.00 25.04 30.33
N ARG A 164 24.43 25.91 31.17
CA ARG A 164 25.17 26.75 32.10
C ARG A 164 26.06 25.82 32.96
N PRO A 165 27.37 26.05 33.08
CA PRO A 165 28.21 25.22 33.94
C PRO A 165 27.69 25.26 35.38
N LYS A 166 27.63 24.10 36.01
CA LYS A 166 27.24 23.93 37.42
C LYS A 166 28.21 24.75 38.28
N LYS A 167 27.68 25.71 39.06
CA LYS A 167 28.47 26.46 40.04
C LYS A 167 28.94 25.47 41.10
N GLU A 168 30.24 25.16 41.12
CA GLU A 168 30.88 24.50 42.26
C GLU A 168 30.72 25.42 43.47
N THR A 169 29.96 24.96 44.45
CA THR A 169 29.95 25.52 45.80
C THR A 169 31.25 25.10 46.47
N ALA A 170 32.13 26.07 46.71
CA ALA A 170 33.25 25.94 47.61
C ALA A 170 32.73 25.58 49.01
N GLU A 171 33.19 24.44 49.55
CA GLU A 171 33.08 24.12 50.97
C GLU A 171 34.45 24.34 51.64
N ALA A 172 34.34 24.75 52.90
CA ALA A 172 35.33 25.45 53.72
C ALA A 172 36.45 24.57 54.30
#